data_AF-A0A645F6Y5-F1
#
_entry.id   AF-A0A645F6Y5-F1
#
_cell.length_a   1.000
_cell.length_b   1.000
_cell.length_c   1.000
_cell.angle_alpha   90.00
_cell.angle_beta   90.00
_cell.angle_gamma   90.00
#
_symmetry.space_group_name_H-M   'P 1'
#
loop_
_entity.id
_entity.type
_entity.pdbx_description
1 polymer ?
#
loop_
_entity_poly.entity_id
_entity_poly.type
_entity_poly.pdbx_seq_one_letter_code
_entity_poly.pdbx_strand_id
1 'polypeptide(L)' 'MDQTLVDVTGIPEVEQGVIAVLIGKSGEKEITACDLAEQACTITNEILSRMGGRLDRMFVP' A
#
# COMPACT_ATOMS: atom_id res chain seq x y z
N MET A 1 12.55 10.76 -2.90
CA MET A 1 11.83 10.56 -1.62
C MET A 1 11.25 9.17 -1.68
N ASP A 2 11.63 8.34 -0.71
CA ASP A 2 11.73 6.88 -0.91
C ASP A 2 11.26 6.09 0.32
N GLN A 3 10.73 6.77 1.35
CA GLN A 3 10.38 6.17 2.64
C GLN A 3 9.08 6.77 3.19
N THR A 4 8.35 5.98 3.97
CA THR A 4 7.19 6.39 4.78
C THR A 4 7.33 5.79 6.18
N LEU A 5 6.76 6.44 7.19
CA LEU A 5 6.75 6.00 8.58
C LEU A 5 5.31 5.72 9.02
N VAL A 6 5.11 4.66 9.79
CA VAL A 6 3.80 4.26 10.32
C VAL A 6 3.96 3.94 11.81
N ASP A 7 3.00 4.36 12.62
CA ASP A 7 2.96 4.01 14.04
C ASP A 7 2.49 2.55 14.20
N VAL A 8 3.35 1.73 14.79
CA VAL A 8 3.12 0.29 15.04
C VAL A 8 3.04 -0.02 16.54
N THR A 9 2.99 0.98 17.41
CA THR A 9 3.03 0.82 18.88
C THR A 9 1.96 -0.15 19.40
N GLY A 10 0.81 -0.23 18.72
CA GLY A 10 -0.30 -1.12 19.08
C GLY A 10 -0.26 -2.54 18.51
N ILE A 11 0.83 -2.94 17.81
CA ILE A 11 0.93 -4.23 17.13
C ILE A 11 2.19 -4.97 17.65
N PRO A 12 2.05 -5.87 18.63
CA PRO A 12 3.19 -6.45 19.34
C PRO A 12 4.02 -7.44 18.50
N GLU A 13 3.44 -8.04 17.45
CA GLU A 13 4.14 -9.00 16.58
C GLU A 13 4.88 -8.35 15.39
N VAL A 14 5.06 -7.02 15.37
CA VAL A 14 5.78 -6.35 14.28
C VAL A 14 7.29 -6.54 14.43
N GLU A 15 7.90 -7.06 13.37
CA GLU A 15 9.34 -7.29 13.29
C GLU A 15 9.90 -6.74 11.96
N GLN A 16 11.23 -6.63 11.87
CA GLN A 16 11.87 -6.26 10.61
C GLN A 16 11.60 -7.31 9.53
N GLY A 17 11.28 -6.86 8.32
CA GLY A 17 11.09 -7.74 7.17
C GLY A 17 9.66 -8.28 7.01
N VAL A 18 8.74 -7.92 7.91
CA VAL A 18 7.31 -8.22 7.72
C VAL A 18 6.74 -7.43 6.54
N ILE A 19 5.72 -8.01 5.89
CA ILE A 19 5.07 -7.41 4.72
C ILE A 19 4.05 -6.38 5.18
N ALA A 20 4.16 -5.16 4.65
CA ALA A 20 3.12 -4.15 4.73
C ALA A 20 2.38 -4.07 3.38
N VAL A 21 1.06 -4.29 3.41
CA VAL A 21 0.20 -4.16 2.21
C VAL A 21 -0.34 -2.73 2.15
N LEU A 22 0.12 -1.95 1.17
CA LEU A 22 -0.34 -0.57 0.96
C LEU A 22 -1.62 -0.49 0.10
N ILE A 23 -1.76 -1.40 -0.87
CA ILE A 23 -2.96 -1.60 -1.70
C ILE A 23 -3.15 -3.10 -1.86
N GLY A 24 -4.32 -3.61 -1.49
CA GLY A 24 -4.69 -5.02 -1.56
C GLY A 24 -5.18 -5.58 -0.23
N LYS A 25 -5.23 -6.90 -0.15
CA LYS A 25 -5.80 -7.66 0.97
C LYS A 25 -4.70 -8.30 1.83
N SER A 26 -4.88 -8.26 3.15
CA SER A 26 -4.08 -8.98 4.15
C SER A 26 -4.99 -9.58 5.22
N GLY A 27 -5.09 -10.91 5.25
CA GLY A 27 -6.09 -11.61 6.08
C GLY A 27 -7.50 -11.14 5.72
N GLU A 28 -8.27 -10.70 6.72
CA GLU A 28 -9.64 -10.18 6.54
C GLU A 28 -9.69 -8.67 6.27
N LYS A 29 -8.55 -7.98 6.25
CA LYS A 29 -8.47 -6.53 6.00
C LYS A 29 -8.09 -6.25 4.55
N GLU A 30 -8.62 -5.18 3.99
CA GLU A 30 -8.33 -4.75 2.63
C GLU A 30 -8.25 -3.22 2.56
N ILE A 31 -7.30 -2.72 1.76
CA ILE A 31 -7.19 -1.32 1.37
C ILE A 31 -7.20 -1.30 -0.16
N THR A 32 -8.27 -0.78 -0.75
CA THR A 32 -8.41 -0.70 -2.20
C THR A 32 -7.74 0.56 -2.75
N ALA A 33 -7.46 0.56 -4.05
CA ALA A 33 -7.01 1.79 -4.74
C ALA A 33 -8.10 2.88 -4.75
N CYS A 34 -9.38 2.50 -4.60
CA CYS A 34 -10.49 3.43 -4.47
C CYS A 34 -10.48 4.14 -3.11
N ASP A 35 -10.19 3.42 -2.01
CA ASP A 35 -10.09 4.01 -0.67
C ASP A 35 -9.00 5.10 -0.64
N LEU A 36 -7.85 4.82 -1.25
CA LEU A 36 -6.77 5.79 -1.40
C LEU A 36 -7.14 6.99 -2.27
N ALA A 37 -7.88 6.74 -3.36
CA ALA A 37 -8.33 7.82 -4.25
C ALA A 37 -9.30 8.76 -3.53
N GLU A 38 -10.23 8.22 -2.76
CA GLU A 38 -11.17 9.00 -1.93
C GLU A 38 -10.41 9.85 -0.89
N GLN A 39 -9.48 9.24 -0.15
CA GLN A 39 -8.65 9.96 0.84
C GLN A 39 -7.77 11.05 0.20
N ALA A 40 -7.30 10.83 -1.03
CA ALA A 40 -6.47 11.78 -1.76
C ALA A 40 -7.28 12.76 -2.63
N CYS A 41 -8.62 12.76 -2.53
CA CYS A 41 -9.52 13.59 -3.34
C CYS A 41 -9.22 13.50 -4.85
N THR A 42 -8.96 12.29 -5.34
CA THR A 42 -8.68 12.00 -6.75
C THR A 42 -9.45 10.75 -7.21
N ILE A 43 -9.10 10.23 -8.39
CA ILE A 43 -9.67 9.03 -8.97
C ILE A 43 -8.68 7.86 -8.93
N THR A 44 -9.20 6.63 -8.93
CA THR A 44 -8.42 5.39 -8.86
C THR A 44 -7.34 5.30 -9.93
N ASN A 45 -7.61 5.76 -11.14
CA ASN A 45 -6.64 5.74 -12.25
C ASN A 45 -5.42 6.63 -11.98
N GLU A 46 -5.57 7.73 -11.25
CA GLU A 46 -4.41 8.57 -10.89
C GLU A 46 -3.51 7.89 -9.87
N ILE A 47 -4.09 7.20 -8.87
CA ILE A 47 -3.32 6.42 -7.89
C ILE A 47 -2.47 5.37 -8.61
N LEU A 48 -3.09 4.58 -9.49
CA LEU A 48 -2.41 3.47 -10.16
C LEU A 48 -1.42 3.94 -11.23
N SER A 49 -1.76 4.97 -12.00
CA SER A 49 -0.90 5.46 -13.10
C SER A 49 0.33 6.21 -12.60
N ARG A 50 0.31 6.73 -11.36
CA ARG A 50 1.46 7.41 -10.74
C ARG A 50 2.51 6.46 -10.16
N MET A 51 2.28 5.14 -10.18
CA MET A 51 3.29 4.14 -9.81
C MET A 51 4.43 4.12 -10.85
N GLY A 52 5.46 4.92 -10.58
CA GLY A 52 6.60 5.11 -11.48
C GLY A 52 7.44 3.85 -11.73
N GLY A 53 8.39 3.94 -12.65
CA GLY A 53 9.23 2.80 -13.07
C GLY A 53 10.21 2.24 -12.03
N ARG A 54 10.34 2.86 -10.86
CA ARG A 54 11.20 2.37 -9.76
C ARG A 54 10.58 1.25 -8.95
N LEU A 55 9.27 1.02 -9.09
CA LEU A 55 8.57 -0.08 -8.45
C LEU A 55 8.71 -1.34 -9.31
N ASP A 56 9.34 -2.37 -8.76
CA ASP A 56 9.42 -3.67 -9.42
C ASP A 56 8.03 -4.30 -9.56
N ARG A 57 7.75 -4.85 -10.74
CA ARG A 57 6.48 -5.48 -11.06
C ARG A 57 6.68 -6.98 -11.23
N MET A 58 6.06 -7.76 -10.35
CA MET A 58 5.99 -9.20 -10.45
C MET A 58 4.62 -9.60 -10.98
N PHE A 59 4.57 -10.28 -12.12
CA PHE A 59 3.33 -10.80 -12.68
C PHE A 59 3.08 -12.20 -12.13
N VAL A 60 1.92 -12.41 -11.54
CA VAL A 60 1.44 -13.72 -11.09
C VAL A 60 0.43 -14.27 -12.11
N PRO A 61 0.41 -15.59 -12.37
CA PRO A 61 -0.56 -16.22 -13.27
C PRO A 61 -2.01 -16.06 -12.84
#